data_AF-A0A9C7PPI9-F1
#
_entry.id   AF-A0A9C7PPI9-F1
#
_cell.length_a   1.000
_cell.length_b   1.000
_cell.length_c   1.000
_cell.angle_alpha   90.00
_cell.angle_beta   90.00
_cell.angle_gamma   90.00
#
_symmetry.space_group_name_H-M   'P 1'
#
loop_
_entity.id
_entity.type
_entity.pdbx_description
1 polymer ?
#
loop_
_entity_poly.entity_id
_entity_poly.type
_entity_poly.pdbx_seq_one_letter_code
_entity_poly.pdbx_strand_id
1 'polypeptide(L)' 'MWFDENKTLTLDDGSRHLLSGSVEQIVEDVGALAESGVQGLMLNFQQDTLEQSLDSMQHFADVIRPAL' A
#
# COMPACT_ATOMS: atom_id res chain seq x y z
N MET A 1 4.09 -6.76 7.76
CA MET A 1 3.13 -5.64 7.64
C MET A 1 2.29 -5.89 6.41
N TRP A 2 1.05 -5.38 6.32
CA TRP A 2 0.16 -5.65 5.17
C TRP A 2 0.33 -4.63 4.04
N PHE A 3 0.58 -3.37 4.38
CA PHE A 3 0.94 -2.29 3.44
C PHE A 3 2.44 -2.03 3.56
N ASP A 4 3.15 -2.00 2.44
CA ASP A 4 4.58 -1.65 2.38
C ASP A 4 4.92 -1.06 1.01
N GLU A 5 4.92 0.26 0.92
CA GLU A 5 5.25 1.03 -0.28
C GLU A 5 6.75 1.07 -0.60
N ASN A 6 7.59 0.60 0.32
CA ASN A 6 9.05 0.59 0.15
C ASN A 6 9.56 -0.77 -0.34
N LYS A 7 8.72 -1.81 -0.25
CA LYS A 7 9.11 -3.18 -0.59
C LYS A 7 7.99 -3.92 -1.30
N THR A 8 8.35 -4.56 -2.41
CA THR A 8 7.49 -5.59 -3.00
C THR A 8 7.58 -6.85 -2.14
N LEU A 9 6.47 -7.22 -1.51
CA LEU A 9 6.38 -8.46 -0.74
C LEU A 9 5.84 -9.59 -1.64
N THR A 10 6.37 -10.79 -1.47
CA THR A 10 5.95 -11.99 -2.21
C THR A 10 5.25 -12.95 -1.26
N LEU A 11 4.14 -13.52 -1.71
CA LEU A 11 3.40 -14.57 -1.02
C LEU A 11 4.05 -15.94 -1.27
N ASP A 12 3.68 -16.96 -0.49
CA ASP A 12 4.23 -18.31 -0.59
C ASP A 12 3.97 -18.99 -1.96
N ASP A 13 2.96 -18.53 -2.69
CA ASP A 13 2.63 -18.98 -4.05
C ASP A 13 3.42 -18.26 -5.16
N GLY A 14 4.31 -17.33 -4.79
CA GLY A 14 5.12 -16.54 -5.71
C GLY A 14 4.41 -15.29 -6.26
N SER A 15 3.15 -15.05 -5.90
CA SER A 15 2.43 -13.83 -6.28
C SER A 15 2.85 -12.63 -5.42
N ARG A 16 2.60 -11.42 -5.91
CA ARG A 16 2.84 -10.19 -5.15
C ARG A 16 1.77 -10.03 -4.08
N HIS A 17 2.19 -9.70 -2.87
CA HIS A 17 1.26 -9.27 -1.83
C HIS A 17 0.62 -7.93 -2.23
N LEU A 18 -0.70 -7.85 -2.17
CA LEU A 18 -1.44 -6.62 -2.49
C LEU A 18 -0.97 -5.44 -1.64
N LEU A 19 -1.02 -4.25 -2.21
CA LEU A 19 -0.68 -2.99 -1.53
C LEU A 19 0.79 -2.97 -1.05
N SER A 20 1.67 -3.63 -1.81
CA SER A 20 3.12 -3.60 -1.61
C SER A 20 3.85 -3.35 -2.92
N GLY A 21 4.98 -2.66 -2.86
CA GLY A 21 5.77 -2.28 -4.04
C GLY A 21 5.54 -0.84 -4.47
N SER A 22 5.64 -0.56 -5.78
CA SER A 22 5.64 0.81 -6.29
C SER A 22 4.27 1.50 -6.18
N VAL A 23 4.25 2.82 -6.30
CA VAL A 23 3.01 3.62 -6.30
C VAL A 23 2.04 3.13 -7.36
N GLU A 24 2.52 2.88 -8.58
CA GLU A 24 1.70 2.38 -9.69
C GLU A 24 1.05 1.04 -9.37
N GLN A 25 1.85 0.15 -8.76
CA GLN A 25 1.39 -1.18 -8.34
C GLN A 25 0.31 -1.10 -7.26
N ILE A 26 0.48 -0.17 -6.31
CA ILE A 26 -0.50 0.07 -5.25
C ILE A 26 -1.79 0.67 -5.81
N VAL A 27 -1.68 1.62 -6.74
CA VAL A 27 -2.85 2.23 -7.42
C VAL A 27 -3.63 1.16 -8.20
N GLU A 28 -2.94 0.31 -8.95
CA GLU A 28 -3.55 -0.83 -9.65
C GLU A 28 -4.29 -1.77 -8.67
N ASP A 29 -3.67 -2.10 -7.54
CA ASP A 29 -4.28 -2.95 -6.52
C ASP A 29 -5.55 -2.32 -5.93
N VAL A 30 -5.52 -1.03 -5.60
CA VAL A 30 -6.70 -0.31 -5.08
C VAL A 30 -7.81 -0.25 -6.12
N GLY A 31 -7.47 -0.01 -7.39
CA GLY A 31 -8.44 -0.02 -8.50
C GLY A 31 -9.13 -1.37 -8.64
N ALA A 32 -8.37 -2.47 -8.66
CA ALA A 32 -8.93 -3.82 -8.73
C ALA A 32 -9.83 -4.17 -7.53
N LEU A 33 -9.48 -3.70 -6.32
CA LEU A 33 -10.30 -3.86 -5.12
C LEU A 33 -11.61 -3.07 -5.24
N ALA A 34 -11.57 -1.85 -5.76
CA ALA A 34 -12.76 -1.03 -5.99
C ALA A 34 -13.70 -1.66 -7.04
N GLU A 35 -13.16 -2.18 -8.14
CA GLU A 35 -13.94 -2.93 -9.16
C GLU A 35 -14.60 -4.18 -8.57
N SER A 36 -13.97 -4.79 -7.56
CA SER A 36 -14.51 -5.93 -6.81
C SER A 36 -15.59 -5.55 -5.78
N GLY A 37 -15.89 -4.25 -5.63
CA GLY A 37 -16.94 -3.73 -4.73
C GLY A 37 -16.46 -3.31 -3.34
N VAL A 38 -15.14 -3.24 -3.11
CA VAL A 38 -14.58 -2.73 -1.85
C VAL A 38 -14.78 -1.22 -1.77
N GLN A 39 -15.41 -0.75 -0.69
CA GLN A 39 -15.77 0.68 -0.53
C GLN A 39 -14.82 1.46 0.39
N GLY A 40 -13.92 0.75 1.09
CA GLY A 40 -12.99 1.38 2.01
C GLY A 40 -11.85 0.43 2.37
N LEU A 41 -10.68 1.02 2.57
CA LEU A 41 -9.46 0.32 2.98
C LEU A 41 -8.99 0.89 4.31
N MET A 42 -8.57 -0.01 5.21
CA MET A 42 -7.91 0.37 6.44
C MET A 42 -6.43 -0.02 6.31
N LEU A 43 -5.57 0.99 6.22
CA LEU A 43 -4.13 0.81 6.03
C LEU A 43 -3.40 0.93 7.36
N ASN A 44 -2.37 0.10 7.54
CA ASN A 44 -1.45 0.19 8.67
C ASN A 44 -0.09 0.66 8.16
N PHE A 45 0.41 1.76 8.74
CA PHE A 45 1.70 2.37 8.42
C PHE A 45 2.78 2.07 9.46
N GLN A 46 2.59 1.02 10.26
CA GLN A 46 3.55 0.62 11.29
C GLN A 46 4.90 0.30 10.65
N GLN A 47 5.96 1.00 11.06
CA GLN A 47 7.35 0.72 10.70
C GLN A 47 8.18 0.40 11.95
N ASP A 48 9.49 0.15 11.78
CA ASP A 48 10.39 -0.12 12.90
C ASP A 48 10.52 1.08 13.86
N THR A 49 10.34 2.31 13.34
CA THR A 49 10.33 3.54 14.13
C THR A 49 9.09 4.40 13.89
N LEU A 50 8.80 5.29 14.84
CA LEU A 50 7.72 6.27 14.72
C LEU A 50 7.95 7.23 13.54
N GLU A 51 9.18 7.71 13.37
CA GLU A 51 9.56 8.63 12.28
C GLU A 51 9.26 8.00 10.91
N GLN A 52 9.69 6.75 10.70
CA GLN A 52 9.39 6.01 9.47
C GLN A 52 7.88 5.81 9.26
N SER A 53 7.13 5.59 10.35
CA SER A 53 5.67 5.44 10.27
C SER A 53 5.01 6.77 9.85
N LEU A 54 5.49 7.90 10.37
CA LEU A 54 5.00 9.23 9.99
C LEU A 54 5.36 9.59 8.55
N ASP A 55 6.57 9.28 8.12
CA ASP A 55 7.01 9.48 6.73
C ASP A 55 6.17 8.66 5.75
N SER A 56 5.87 7.41 6.11
CA SER A 56 4.99 6.53 5.34
C SER A 56 3.56 7.09 5.22
N MET A 57 2.99 7.60 6.32
CA MET A 57 1.69 8.28 6.30
C MET A 57 1.70 9.53 5.42
N GLN A 58 2.76 10.35 5.50
CA GLN A 58 2.90 11.57 4.71
C GLN A 58 3.06 11.24 3.22
N HIS A 59 3.89 10.25 2.88
CA HIS A 59 4.07 9.78 1.51
C HIS A 59 2.76 9.26 0.91
N PHE A 60 1.99 8.48 1.69
CA PHE A 60 0.66 8.07 1.25
C PHE A 60 -0.25 9.26 0.98
N ALA A 61 -0.29 10.25 1.86
CA ALA A 61 -1.15 11.42 1.71
C ALA A 61 -0.78 12.30 0.49
N ASP A 62 0.52 12.47 0.23
CA ASP A 62 1.03 13.40 -0.77
C ASP A 62 1.26 12.78 -2.16
N VAL A 63 1.52 11.47 -2.21
CA VAL A 63 1.94 10.80 -3.45
C VAL A 63 0.94 9.73 -3.88
N ILE A 64 0.59 8.79 -3.00
CA ILE A 64 -0.27 7.66 -3.37
C ILE A 64 -1.72 8.10 -3.48
N ARG A 65 -2.28 8.76 -2.45
CA ARG A 65 -3.69 9.18 -2.41
C ARG A 65 -4.09 10.07 -3.59
N PRO A 66 -3.29 11.05 -4.05
CA PRO A 66 -3.63 11.83 -5.24
C PRO A 66 -3.59 11.04 -6.56
N ALA A 67 -2.96 9.86 -6.57
CA ALA A 67 -2.85 8.99 -7.74
C ALA A 67 -3.92 7.87 -7.77
N LEU A 68 -4.66 7.66 -6.68
CA LEU A 68 -5.83 6.77 -6.59
C LEU A 68 -7.05 7.38 -7.30
#